data_AF-A0A2S7U212-F1
#
_entry.id   AF-A0A2S7U212-F1
#
_cell.length_a   1.000
_cell.length_b   1.000
_cell.length_c   1.000
_cell.angle_alpha   90.00
_cell.angle_beta   90.00
_cell.angle_gamma   90.00
#
_symmetry.space_group_name_H-M   'P 1'
#
loop_
_entity.id
_entity.type
_entity.pdbx_description
1 polymer ?
#
loop_
_entity_poly.entity_id
_entity_poly.type
_entity_poly.pdbx_seq_one_letter_code
_entity_poly.pdbx_strand_id
1 'polypeptide(L)'
;MGRSLIPTFKDPNTTVRQTVFSECVGVGGKPGQGHRMASDGRYKLILTGTDELYLFDHSKDPAELTNVINNPEYAKVRKRLESELAQWMKLIGDRSPPFPVSPSQQPSGNAGE
;
A
#
# COMPACT_ATOMS: atom_id res chain seq x y z
N MET A 1 5.99 5.22 -8.00
CA MET A 1 7.02 6.15 -8.51
C MET A 1 7.72 6.86 -7.36
N GLY A 2 9.02 7.12 -7.51
CA GLY A 2 9.81 7.84 -6.51
C GLY A 2 9.41 9.31 -6.36
N ARG A 3 9.74 9.89 -5.21
CA ARG A 3 9.65 11.33 -4.92
C ARG A 3 10.99 11.76 -4.31
N SER A 4 11.41 13.00 -4.54
CA SER A 4 12.65 13.55 -3.98
C SER A 4 12.62 13.54 -2.45
N LEU A 5 13.75 13.22 -1.82
CA LEU A 5 13.95 13.28 -0.36
C LEU A 5 14.61 14.59 0.10
N ILE A 6 15.02 15.46 -0.82
CA ILE A 6 15.64 16.77 -0.51
C ILE A 6 14.79 17.59 0.48
N PRO A 7 13.45 17.65 0.36
CA PRO A 7 12.62 18.37 1.32
C PRO A 7 12.77 17.86 2.76
N THR A 8 12.88 16.54 2.97
CA THR A 8 13.02 15.93 4.30
C THR A 8 14.36 16.25 4.96
N PHE A 9 15.41 16.50 4.18
CA PHE A 9 16.69 16.97 4.72
C PHE A 9 16.66 18.44 5.16
N LYS A 10 15.73 19.25 4.62
CA LYS A 10 15.53 20.65 5.01
C LYS A 10 14.59 20.80 6.20
N ASP A 11 13.56 19.97 6.27
CA ASP A 11 12.60 19.94 7.36
C ASP A 11 12.28 18.48 7.75
N PRO A 12 12.62 18.05 8.98
CA PRO A 12 12.35 16.70 9.44
C PRO A 12 10.86 16.37 9.59
N ASN A 13 9.97 17.37 9.60
CA ASN A 13 8.52 17.17 9.67
C ASN A 13 7.87 16.92 8.29
N THR A 14 8.64 17.06 7.21
CA THR A 14 8.13 16.85 5.86
C THR A 14 7.85 15.37 5.59
N THR A 15 6.58 15.05 5.34
CA THR A 15 6.16 13.70 4.94
C THR A 15 6.11 13.54 3.43
N VAL A 16 6.92 12.64 2.88
CA VAL A 16 6.95 12.35 1.43
C VAL A 16 5.80 11.43 1.00
N ARG A 17 5.44 10.45 1.85
CA ARG A 17 4.32 9.53 1.68
C ARG A 17 3.94 8.90 3.01
N GLN A 18 2.67 8.56 3.18
CA GLN A 18 2.18 7.80 4.34
C GLN A 18 2.31 6.28 4.13
N THR A 19 2.11 5.84 2.88
CA THR A 19 2.13 4.41 2.52
C THR A 19 3.33 4.10 1.63
N VAL A 20 4.06 3.04 2.00
CA VAL A 20 5.11 2.43 1.18
C VAL A 20 4.53 1.25 0.40
N PHE A 21 5.06 1.04 -0.80
CA PHE A 21 4.62 -0.02 -1.70
C PHE A 21 5.80 -0.86 -2.12
N SER A 22 5.56 -2.14 -2.36
CA SER A 22 6.56 -3.09 -2.85
C SER A 22 5.91 -4.11 -3.77
N GLU A 23 6.68 -4.58 -4.75
CA GLU A 23 6.35 -5.73 -5.58
C GLU A 23 7.52 -6.71 -5.53
N CYS A 24 7.19 -8.00 -5.47
CA CYS A 24 8.11 -9.07 -5.79
C CYS A 24 7.51 -9.82 -6.97
N VAL A 25 8.25 -9.86 -8.08
CA VAL A 25 7.89 -10.71 -9.21
C VAL A 25 8.25 -12.15 -8.87
N GLY A 26 7.31 -13.07 -9.08
CA GLY A 26 7.51 -14.50 -8.84
C GLY A 26 8.59 -15.10 -9.75
N VAL A 27 8.87 -16.40 -9.57
CA VAL A 27 9.82 -17.15 -10.41
C VAL A 27 9.41 -17.01 -11.88
N GLY A 28 10.31 -16.46 -12.70
CA GLY A 28 10.04 -16.18 -14.12
C GLY A 28 9.83 -14.70 -14.44
N GLY A 29 9.78 -13.81 -13.44
CA GLY A 29 9.93 -12.36 -13.60
C GLY A 29 8.78 -11.66 -14.34
N LYS A 30 7.65 -12.34 -14.56
CA LYS A 30 6.51 -11.77 -15.26
C LYS A 30 5.71 -10.84 -14.32
N PRO A 31 5.34 -9.63 -14.77
CA PRO A 31 4.35 -8.82 -14.06
C PRO A 31 3.08 -9.64 -13.79
N GLY A 32 2.49 -9.46 -12.61
CA GLY A 32 1.36 -10.26 -12.13
C GLY A 32 1.75 -11.50 -11.34
N GLN A 33 2.98 -12.01 -11.44
CA GLN A 33 3.44 -13.18 -10.67
C GLN A 33 4.10 -12.72 -9.36
N GLY A 34 3.92 -13.41 -8.24
CA GLY A 34 4.53 -13.03 -6.95
C GLY A 34 3.57 -12.28 -6.02
N HIS A 35 3.97 -11.18 -5.38
CA HIS A 35 3.12 -10.45 -4.44
C HIS A 35 3.27 -8.93 -4.53
N ARG A 36 2.23 -8.21 -4.11
CA ARG A 36 2.24 -6.76 -3.91
C ARG A 36 1.95 -6.43 -2.46
N MET A 37 2.52 -5.34 -1.99
CA MET A 37 2.36 -4.89 -0.61
C MET A 37 2.07 -3.40 -0.56
N ALA A 38 1.16 -3.01 0.33
CA ALA A 38 1.00 -1.64 0.83
C ALA A 38 1.18 -1.64 2.35
N SER A 39 1.99 -0.74 2.89
CA SER A 39 2.15 -0.58 4.35
C SER A 39 2.23 0.88 4.76
N ASP A 40 1.53 1.24 5.83
CA ASP A 40 1.53 2.60 6.40
C ASP A 40 2.39 2.71 7.68
N GLY A 41 3.21 1.70 7.95
CA GLY A 41 4.02 1.60 9.16
C GLY A 41 3.35 0.87 10.33
N ARG A 42 2.01 0.82 10.39
CA ARG A 42 1.28 0.01 11.37
C ARG A 42 0.61 -1.19 10.72
N TYR A 43 -0.08 -0.96 9.63
CA TYR A 43 -0.82 -1.97 8.91
C TYR A 43 -0.06 -2.37 7.65
N LYS A 44 -0.12 -3.64 7.30
CA LYS A 44 0.45 -4.18 6.07
C LYS A 44 -0.58 -5.02 5.36
N LEU A 45 -0.90 -4.64 4.12
CA LEU A 45 -1.74 -5.39 3.20
C LEU A 45 -0.84 -6.10 2.18
N ILE A 46 -1.06 -7.41 1.98
CA ILE A 46 -0.44 -8.21 0.92
C ILE A 46 -1.53 -8.69 -0.05
N LEU A 47 -1.24 -8.56 -1.34
CA LEU A 47 -1.97 -9.19 -2.44
C LEU A 47 -1.05 -10.23 -3.10
N THR A 48 -1.42 -11.51 -3.03
CA THR A 48 -0.67 -12.58 -3.70
C THR A 48 -0.96 -12.61 -5.21
N GLY A 49 -0.15 -13.34 -5.96
CA GLY A 49 -0.31 -13.52 -7.40
C GLY A 49 -1.61 -14.28 -7.74
N THR A 50 -2.12 -15.07 -6.80
CA THR A 50 -3.37 -15.82 -6.87
C THR A 50 -4.58 -15.04 -6.32
N ASP A 51 -4.45 -13.73 -6.11
CA ASP A 51 -5.50 -12.83 -5.63
C ASP A 51 -5.98 -13.07 -4.18
N GLU A 52 -5.15 -13.74 -3.37
CA GLU A 52 -5.39 -13.86 -1.93
C GLU A 52 -4.90 -12.60 -1.20
N LEU A 53 -5.63 -12.24 -0.13
CA LEU A 53 -5.38 -11.04 0.65
C LEU A 53 -5.00 -11.37 2.10
N TYR A 54 -3.99 -10.66 2.59
CA TYR A 54 -3.58 -10.72 3.98
C TYR A 54 -3.47 -9.31 4.54
N LEU A 55 -3.96 -9.12 5.76
CA LEU A 55 -3.81 -7.87 6.50
C LEU A 55 -3.19 -8.17 7.86
N PHE A 56 -2.14 -7.45 8.22
CA PHE A 56 -1.45 -7.56 9.50
C PHE A 56 -1.48 -6.22 10.24
N ASP A 57 -1.72 -6.24 11.55
CA ASP A 57 -1.54 -5.09 12.46
C ASP A 57 -0.21 -5.27 13.20
N HIS A 58 0.85 -4.66 12.66
CA HIS A 58 2.21 -4.75 13.16
C HIS A 58 2.36 -4.19 14.58
N SER A 59 1.44 -3.31 15.02
CA SER A 59 1.44 -2.82 16.40
C SER A 59 1.02 -3.89 17.41
N LYS A 60 0.20 -4.86 16.99
CA LYS A 60 -0.26 -5.98 17.85
C LYS A 60 0.50 -7.26 17.56
N ASP A 61 0.98 -7.42 16.34
CA ASP A 61 1.65 -8.61 15.84
C ASP A 61 2.85 -8.23 14.94
N PRO A 62 3.99 -7.86 15.55
CA PRO A 62 5.20 -7.50 14.82
C PRO A 62 5.78 -8.63 13.96
N ALA A 63 5.42 -9.88 14.26
CA ALA A 63 5.88 -11.06 13.55
C ALA A 63 4.99 -11.44 12.35
N GLU A 64 3.86 -10.74 12.15
CA GLU A 64 2.95 -10.92 11.01
C GLU A 64 2.42 -12.36 10.89
N LEU A 65 2.07 -12.97 12.02
CA LEU A 65 1.59 -14.35 12.10
C LEU A 65 0.06 -14.45 11.99
N THR A 66 -0.65 -13.35 12.25
CA THR A 66 -2.11 -13.32 12.34
C THR A 66 -2.72 -12.53 11.20
N ASN A 67 -3.31 -13.23 10.23
CA ASN A 67 -4.07 -12.59 9.17
C ASN A 67 -5.44 -12.09 9.69
N VAL A 68 -5.62 -10.76 9.75
CA VAL A 68 -6.87 -10.12 10.20
C VAL A 68 -7.77 -9.63 9.05
N ILE A 69 -7.57 -10.10 7.81
CA ILE A 69 -8.28 -9.62 6.61
C ILE A 69 -9.82 -9.69 6.70
N ASN A 70 -10.35 -10.66 7.45
CA ASN A 70 -11.79 -10.91 7.63
C ASN A 70 -12.35 -10.31 8.92
N ASN A 71 -11.51 -9.69 9.76
CA ASN A 71 -11.99 -9.07 10.99
C ASN A 71 -12.65 -7.71 10.67
N PRO A 72 -13.95 -7.52 11.01
CA PRO A 72 -14.69 -6.30 10.67
C PRO A 72 -14.14 -5.03 11.30
N GLU A 73 -13.42 -5.12 12.43
CA GLU A 73 -12.77 -3.96 13.07
C GLU A 73 -11.74 -3.30 12.15
N TYR A 74 -11.13 -4.07 11.24
CA TYR A 74 -10.11 -3.59 10.31
C TYR A 74 -10.69 -3.22 8.94
N ALA A 75 -12.01 -3.30 8.74
CA ALA A 75 -12.63 -3.06 7.43
C ALA A 75 -12.33 -1.67 6.84
N LYS A 76 -12.24 -0.64 7.69
CA LYS A 76 -11.92 0.73 7.26
C LYS A 76 -10.48 0.83 6.75
N VAL A 77 -9.52 0.28 7.48
CA VAL A 77 -8.10 0.31 7.06
C VAL A 77 -7.83 -0.60 5.87
N ARG A 78 -8.47 -1.77 5.83
CA ARG A 78 -8.45 -2.68 4.68
C ARG A 78 -8.84 -1.95 3.39
N LYS A 79 -10.03 -1.33 3.37
CA LYS A 79 -10.54 -0.60 2.19
C LYS A 79 -9.61 0.53 1.75
N ARG A 80 -9.02 1.26 2.71
CA ARG A 80 -8.05 2.32 2.41
C ARG A 80 -6.79 1.77 1.75
N LEU A 81 -6.16 0.75 2.35
CA LEU A 81 -4.94 0.16 1.80
C LEU A 81 -5.18 -0.55 0.47
N GLU A 82 -6.34 -1.22 0.28
CA GLU A 82 -6.76 -1.77 -1.00
C GLU A 82 -6.83 -0.66 -2.06
N SER A 83 -7.48 0.45 -1.77
CA SER A 83 -7.57 1.59 -2.70
C SER A 83 -6.19 2.18 -3.03
N GLU A 84 -5.34 2.41 -2.02
CA GLU A 84 -3.99 2.96 -2.21
C GLU A 84 -3.11 2.00 -3.04
N LEU A 85 -3.19 0.70 -2.77
CA LEU A 85 -2.48 -0.33 -3.53
C LEU A 85 -2.97 -0.39 -4.99
N ALA A 86 -4.29 -0.32 -5.20
CA ALA A 86 -4.90 -0.30 -6.53
C ALA A 86 -4.42 0.88 -7.37
N GLN A 87 -4.37 2.08 -6.76
CA GLN A 87 -3.87 3.28 -7.41
C GLN A 87 -2.38 3.17 -7.75
N TRP A 88 -1.59 2.61 -6.84
CA TRP A 88 -0.17 2.38 -7.09
C TRP A 88 0.07 1.37 -8.22
N MET A 89 -0.63 0.23 -8.22
CA MET A 89 -0.57 -0.78 -9.28
C MET A 89 -0.90 -0.17 -10.65
N LYS A 90 -1.98 0.63 -10.73
CA LYS A 90 -2.33 1.38 -11.93
C LYS A 90 -1.22 2.35 -12.37
N LEU A 91 -0.62 3.08 -11.43
CA LEU A 91 0.42 4.07 -11.70
C LEU A 91 1.69 3.44 -12.31
N ILE A 92 2.04 2.22 -11.91
CA ILE A 92 3.24 1.52 -12.41
C ILE A 92 2.97 0.62 -13.62
N GLY A 93 1.72 0.56 -14.09
CA GLY A 93 1.34 -0.31 -15.20
C GLY A 93 1.32 -1.81 -14.84
N ASP A 94 1.09 -2.15 -13.57
CA ASP A 94 0.88 -3.54 -13.14
C ASP A 94 -0.49 -4.05 -13.60
N ARG A 95 -0.79 -5.32 -13.35
CA ARG A 95 -2.10 -5.93 -13.63
C ARG A 95 -3.23 -5.22 -12.89
N SER A 96 -4.46 -5.42 -13.37
CA SER A 96 -5.64 -4.96 -12.65
C SER A 96 -5.79 -5.68 -11.30
N PRO A 97 -6.00 -4.95 -10.19
CA PRO A 97 -6.24 -5.55 -8.89
C PRO A 97 -7.66 -6.18 -8.82
N PRO A 98 -7.89 -7.15 -7.92
CA PRO A 98 -9.19 -7.79 -7.74
C PRO A 98 -10.20 -6.95 -6.91
N PHE A 99 -9.82 -5.74 -6.49
CA PHE A 99 -10.64 -4.82 -5.70
C PHE A 99 -10.79 -3.47 -6.42
N PRO A 100 -11.88 -2.72 -6.15
CA PRO A 100 -12.17 -1.47 -6.86
C PRO A 100 -11.10 -0.42 -6.59
N VAL A 101 -10.69 0.27 -7.67
CA VAL A 101 -9.90 1.50 -7.57
C VAL A 101 -10.85 2.61 -7.12
N SER A 102 -10.80 3.04 -5.87
CA SER A 102 -11.60 4.21 -5.45
C SER A 102 -11.05 5.47 -6.13
N PRO A 103 -11.92 6.41 -6.55
CA PRO A 103 -11.48 7.73 -6.99
C PRO A 103 -10.61 8.38 -5.91
N SER A 104 -9.48 8.95 -6.30
CA SER A 104 -8.50 9.55 -5.39
C SER A 104 -9.15 10.53 -4.41
N GLN A 105 -8.98 10.31 -3.10
CA GLN A 105 -8.88 11.45 -2.18
C GLN A 105 -7.54 12.10 -2.46
N GLN A 106 -7.53 13.13 -3.32
CA GLN A 106 -6.38 14.04 -3.37
C GLN A 106 -6.15 14.55 -1.95
N PRO A 107 -4.93 14.51 -1.39
CA PRO A 107 -4.64 15.34 -0.23
C PRO A 107 -4.88 16.78 -0.66
N SER A 108 -5.68 17.50 0.11
CA SER A 108 -5.84 18.95 0.02
C SER A 108 -4.46 19.59 0.16
N GLY A 109 -3.81 19.86 -0.96
CA GLY A 109 -2.60 20.66 -1.00
C GLY A 109 -3.00 22.09 -0.68
N ASN A 110 -2.80 22.48 0.58
CA ASN A 110 -2.80 23.86 0.99
C ASN A 110 -1.34 24.29 1.17
N ALA A 111 -0.83 25.02 0.19
CA ALA A 111 0.34 25.90 0.21
C ALA A 111 0.28 26.59 -1.16
N GLY A 112 -0.09 27.87 -1.30
CA GLY A 112 0.43 28.96 -0.49
C GLY A 112 1.86 29.25 -0.91
N GLU A 113 2.04 29.66 -2.17
CA GLU A 113 3.01 30.64 -2.68
C GLU A 113 2.69 30.96 -4.15
#